data_AF-A0A7Y8L1R9-F1
#
_entry.id   AF-A0A7Y8L1R9-F1
#
_cell.length_a   1.000
_cell.length_b   1.000
_cell.length_c   1.000
_cell.angle_alpha   90.00
_cell.angle_beta   90.00
_cell.angle_gamma   90.00
#
_symmetry.space_group_name_H-M   'P 1'
#
loop_
_entity.id
_entity.type
_entity.pdbx_description
1 polymer ?
#
loop_
_entity_poly.entity_id
_entity_poly.type
_entity_poly.pdbx_seq_one_letter_code
_entity_poly.pdbx_strand_id
1 'polypeptide(L)'
;MKKLCTLIPFLLIFISVVFAQDRPKMTFAELLYAAEQNPALKFQARDAASEQNLPWSIFIPNEVFIEALAVEKGNPVYSVIVDFINPYNGGYTAFYEEIISKYDLVKAKVNYGHGRIINETLGSPRIIESPEAVSFLLFVESTNDKVWALDAVTGDVINASYIPPDAVNLSTPIQARLTPAGKITISDQLTDGVYLYDTTGTALGIFAPAGGVNTSILDNVRGHIYRGNDLLVTVASGTNADCIARFDASGNYTGNFIAIGAGGLDGPWDILFRTSDVLVSTDASDAIHRYDLNGTYLDNFYVGPSTSAFFEQMVELSNLNIAVADFGVGGGIRVLSPTGTLITVLGFVTANRGVYALPNGNYLTTNAAGLFEVNPVDGDTVRQIISGVAGRFISPFDRSIIPVELTSFSASVLDGQVQLVWKTATEKNNSGFVIERSTNNLSYERIGFVEGMGTTTQTTSYSFFDKSALSGKYYYRLKQVDYNGAFEYSNVVEVDLGIPQKFELMQNYPNPFNPSTVITYTLSANSLVTLKVYDVLGNEVSALVNQFQPAGSYQVTLNANNLADGVYFYTLTTDNFTSTKKMILLK
;
A
#
# COMPACT_ATOMS: atom_id res chain seq x y z
N MET A 1 -40.43 -43.02 78.87
CA MET A 1 -39.58 -41.86 78.50
C MET A 1 -38.27 -42.35 77.89
N LYS A 2 -38.13 -42.29 76.56
CA LYS A 2 -36.90 -42.01 75.79
C LYS A 2 -37.27 -42.10 74.30
N LYS A 3 -37.16 -40.95 73.62
CA LYS A 3 -37.40 -40.76 72.18
C LYS A 3 -36.13 -41.16 71.41
N LEU A 4 -36.29 -41.76 70.23
CA LEU A 4 -35.35 -41.69 69.10
C LEU A 4 -36.18 -42.02 67.83
N CYS A 5 -36.82 -41.02 67.23
CA CYS A 5 -36.35 -40.30 66.02
C CYS A 5 -36.11 -41.24 64.82
N THR A 6 -37.18 -41.51 64.10
CA THR A 6 -37.21 -42.11 62.76
C THR A 6 -36.79 -41.04 61.72
N LEU A 7 -35.73 -41.33 60.96
CA LEU A 7 -35.27 -40.56 59.81
C LEU A 7 -36.30 -40.65 58.67
N ILE A 8 -36.72 -39.50 58.14
CA ILE A 8 -37.37 -39.38 56.83
C ILE A 8 -36.34 -38.71 55.91
N PRO A 9 -36.00 -39.26 54.74
CA PRO A 9 -35.05 -38.62 53.84
C PRO A 9 -35.76 -37.46 53.14
N PHE A 10 -35.30 -36.22 53.41
CA PHE A 10 -35.60 -35.07 52.56
C PHE A 10 -34.75 -35.20 51.30
N LEU A 11 -35.40 -35.48 50.17
CA LEU A 11 -34.82 -35.42 48.84
C LEU A 11 -34.57 -33.93 48.51
N LEU A 12 -33.38 -33.41 48.81
CA LEU A 12 -32.95 -32.11 48.30
C LEU A 12 -32.63 -32.26 46.81
N ILE A 13 -33.56 -31.82 45.97
CA ILE A 13 -33.28 -31.56 44.55
C ILE A 13 -32.36 -30.33 44.52
N PHE A 14 -31.06 -30.56 44.40
CA PHE A 14 -30.13 -29.52 43.96
C PHE A 14 -30.45 -29.22 42.50
N ILE A 15 -31.30 -28.21 42.27
CA ILE A 15 -31.31 -27.52 40.98
C ILE A 15 -29.98 -26.78 40.94
N SER A 16 -28.99 -27.40 40.30
CA SER A 16 -27.82 -26.68 39.81
C SER A 16 -28.32 -25.73 38.73
N VAL A 17 -28.73 -24.54 39.15
CA VAL A 17 -28.78 -23.39 38.25
C VAL A 17 -27.34 -23.17 37.82
N VAL A 18 -26.97 -23.71 36.66
CA VAL A 18 -25.79 -23.25 35.93
C VAL A 18 -26.13 -21.81 35.57
N PHE A 19 -25.69 -20.87 36.41
CA PHE A 19 -25.60 -19.49 35.98
C PHE A 19 -24.71 -19.51 34.75
N ALA A 20 -25.29 -19.27 33.57
CA ALA A 20 -24.49 -18.99 32.39
C ALA A 20 -23.57 -17.83 32.79
N GLN A 21 -22.27 -18.11 32.87
CA GLN A 21 -21.28 -17.09 33.17
C GLN A 21 -21.41 -16.04 32.06
N ASP A 22 -21.82 -14.82 32.41
CA ASP A 22 -22.02 -13.74 31.43
C ASP A 22 -20.67 -13.54 30.75
N ARG A 23 -20.58 -13.89 29.46
CA ARG A 23 -19.35 -13.72 28.68
C ARG A 23 -19.38 -12.38 27.97
N PRO A 24 -18.23 -11.79 27.66
CA PRO A 24 -18.19 -10.64 26.78
C PRO A 24 -18.88 -10.96 25.46
N LYS A 25 -19.67 -10.01 24.94
CA LYS A 25 -20.33 -10.16 23.64
C LYS A 25 -19.34 -10.07 22.49
N MET A 26 -18.29 -9.27 22.66
CA MET A 26 -17.22 -9.16 21.68
C MET A 26 -16.45 -10.47 21.63
N THR A 27 -16.30 -11.01 20.42
CA THR A 27 -15.35 -12.08 20.15
C THR A 27 -13.91 -11.58 20.34
N PHE A 28 -12.97 -12.51 20.42
CA PHE A 28 -11.55 -12.18 20.57
C PHE A 28 -11.03 -11.34 19.42
N ALA A 29 -11.38 -11.71 18.18
CA ALA A 29 -11.00 -10.94 17.01
C ALA A 29 -11.62 -9.54 17.00
N GLU A 30 -12.90 -9.41 17.35
CA GLU A 30 -13.58 -8.11 17.44
C GLU A 30 -12.99 -7.23 18.54
N LEU A 31 -12.62 -7.80 19.70
CA LEU A 31 -12.02 -7.05 20.80
C LEU A 31 -10.63 -6.53 20.43
N LEU A 32 -9.77 -7.39 19.86
CA LEU A 32 -8.44 -6.97 19.40
C LEU A 32 -8.56 -5.90 18.31
N TYR A 33 -9.43 -6.14 17.32
CA TYR A 33 -9.69 -5.18 16.25
C TYR A 33 -10.22 -3.85 16.80
N ALA A 34 -11.23 -3.85 17.67
CA ALA A 34 -11.79 -2.63 18.24
C ALA A 34 -10.74 -1.83 19.03
N ALA A 35 -9.91 -2.51 19.83
CA ALA A 35 -8.85 -1.88 20.62
C ALA A 35 -7.72 -1.31 19.75
N GLU A 36 -7.42 -1.94 18.61
CA GLU A 36 -6.48 -1.45 17.62
C GLU A 36 -7.02 -0.22 16.87
N GLN A 37 -8.29 -0.26 16.46
CA GLN A 37 -8.97 0.84 15.76
C GLN A 37 -9.18 2.08 16.64
N ASN A 38 -9.32 1.88 17.95
CA ASN A 38 -9.54 2.96 18.90
C ASN A 38 -8.71 2.75 20.17
N PRO A 39 -7.46 3.25 20.20
CA PRO A 39 -6.58 3.14 21.36
C PRO A 39 -7.18 3.74 22.65
N ALA A 40 -8.15 4.65 22.55
CA ALA A 40 -8.86 5.19 23.70
C ALA A 40 -9.65 4.12 24.48
N LEU A 41 -10.09 3.03 23.83
CA LEU A 41 -10.78 1.92 24.49
C LEU A 41 -9.89 1.21 25.52
N LYS A 42 -8.61 1.08 25.21
CA LYS A 42 -7.62 0.50 26.13
C LYS A 42 -7.41 1.37 27.37
N PHE A 43 -7.39 2.70 27.20
CA PHE A 43 -7.34 3.63 28.34
C PHE A 43 -8.62 3.55 29.17
N GLN A 44 -9.80 3.55 28.54
CA GLN A 44 -11.08 3.38 29.22
C GLN A 44 -11.18 2.05 29.97
N ALA A 45 -10.69 0.96 29.39
CA ALA A 45 -10.67 -0.36 30.02
C ALA A 45 -9.76 -0.40 31.24
N ARG A 46 -8.61 0.27 31.18
CA ARG A 46 -7.67 0.41 32.29
C ARG A 46 -8.20 1.31 33.40
N ASP A 47 -8.88 2.40 33.05
CA ASP A 47 -9.56 3.27 34.00
C ASP A 47 -10.67 2.48 34.73
N ALA A 48 -11.54 1.78 33.98
CA ALA A 48 -12.58 0.92 34.54
C ALA A 48 -12.01 -0.20 35.42
N ALA A 49 -10.86 -0.78 35.04
CA ALA A 49 -10.17 -1.77 35.86
C ALA A 49 -9.63 -1.16 37.15
N SER A 50 -9.01 0.03 37.09
CA SER A 50 -8.52 0.74 38.26
C SER A 50 -9.63 1.15 39.23
N GLU A 51 -10.77 1.64 38.72
CA GLU A 51 -11.95 1.98 39.53
C GLU A 51 -12.48 0.77 40.32
N GLN A 52 -12.29 -0.44 39.79
CA GLN A 52 -12.74 -1.70 40.38
C GLN A 52 -11.61 -2.48 41.08
N ASN A 53 -10.40 -1.90 41.20
CA ASN A 53 -9.22 -2.54 41.77
C ASN A 53 -8.84 -3.88 41.08
N LEU A 54 -9.07 -3.96 39.77
CA LEU A 54 -8.74 -5.08 38.91
C LEU A 54 -7.40 -4.85 38.17
N PRO A 55 -6.73 -5.91 37.71
CA PRO A 55 -5.50 -5.79 36.93
C PRO A 55 -5.70 -5.11 35.57
N TRP A 56 -4.76 -4.28 35.16
CA TRP A 56 -4.61 -3.86 33.75
C TRP A 56 -4.14 -5.00 32.87
N SER A 57 -3.23 -5.83 33.38
CA SER A 57 -2.69 -6.98 32.65
C SER A 57 -2.19 -8.08 33.59
N ILE A 58 -2.24 -9.32 33.13
CA ILE A 58 -1.76 -10.52 33.82
C ILE A 58 -0.89 -11.31 32.85
N PHE A 59 0.27 -11.76 33.31
CA PHE A 59 1.18 -12.58 32.52
C PHE A 59 1.67 -13.79 33.32
N ILE A 60 1.45 -14.98 32.78
CA ILE A 60 2.03 -16.22 33.30
C ILE A 60 3.01 -16.74 32.23
N PRO A 61 4.32 -16.81 32.53
CA PRO A 61 5.33 -17.22 31.56
C PRO A 61 5.02 -18.56 30.90
N ASN A 62 5.11 -18.61 29.57
CA ASN A 62 4.83 -19.78 28.72
C ASN A 62 3.39 -20.34 28.81
N GLU A 63 2.44 -19.62 29.40
CA GLU A 63 1.07 -20.11 29.60
C GLU A 63 0.01 -19.14 29.06
N VAL A 64 -0.01 -17.89 29.52
CA VAL A 64 -1.04 -16.92 29.10
C VAL A 64 -0.62 -15.47 29.26
N PHE A 65 -1.12 -14.61 28.39
CA PHE A 65 -1.10 -13.16 28.53
C PHE A 65 -2.51 -12.61 28.44
N ILE A 66 -2.86 -11.74 29.38
CA ILE A 66 -4.22 -11.24 29.54
C ILE A 66 -4.15 -9.72 29.69
N GLU A 67 -4.95 -8.99 28.92
CA GLU A 67 -4.96 -7.52 28.93
C GLU A 67 -6.37 -6.96 28.82
N ALA A 68 -6.68 -5.93 29.62
CA ALA A 68 -7.94 -5.19 29.53
C ALA A 68 -7.93 -4.25 28.30
N LEU A 69 -8.89 -4.43 27.39
CA LEU A 69 -8.88 -3.77 26.07
C LEU A 69 -10.16 -2.99 25.73
N ALA A 70 -11.29 -3.32 26.34
CA ALA A 70 -12.53 -2.56 26.19
C ALA A 70 -13.36 -2.58 27.47
N VAL A 71 -14.50 -1.89 27.47
CA VAL A 71 -15.48 -1.91 28.55
C VAL A 71 -16.82 -2.40 28.00
N GLU A 72 -17.43 -3.37 28.67
CA GLU A 72 -18.78 -3.83 28.38
C GLU A 72 -19.61 -3.79 29.66
N LYS A 73 -20.75 -3.08 29.63
CA LYS A 73 -21.64 -2.88 30.79
C LYS A 73 -20.91 -2.33 32.04
N GLY A 74 -19.87 -1.52 31.84
CA GLY A 74 -19.04 -0.96 32.92
C GLY A 74 -17.94 -1.89 33.43
N ASN A 75 -17.85 -3.14 32.93
CA ASN A 75 -16.80 -4.08 33.31
C ASN A 75 -15.69 -4.12 32.25
N PRO A 76 -14.41 -4.20 32.65
CA PRO A 76 -13.32 -4.40 31.71
C PRO A 76 -13.45 -5.75 31.00
N VAL A 77 -13.37 -5.72 29.68
CA VAL A 77 -13.27 -6.90 28.83
C VAL A 77 -11.79 -7.19 28.58
N TYR A 78 -11.37 -8.41 28.88
CA TYR A 78 -9.98 -8.83 28.70
C TYR A 78 -9.82 -9.68 27.44
N SER A 79 -8.75 -9.45 26.70
CA SER A 79 -8.21 -10.41 25.76
C SER A 79 -7.38 -11.44 26.52
N VAL A 80 -7.59 -12.73 26.24
CA VAL A 80 -6.81 -13.84 26.81
C VAL A 80 -6.06 -14.53 25.67
N ILE A 81 -4.73 -14.41 25.68
CA ILE A 81 -3.80 -14.92 24.67
C ILE A 81 -3.06 -16.12 25.27
N VAL A 82 -3.27 -17.30 24.71
CA VAL A 82 -2.63 -18.56 25.16
C VAL A 82 -1.50 -19.03 24.24
N ASP A 83 -1.42 -18.49 23.02
CA ASP A 83 -0.35 -18.71 22.05
C ASP A 83 0.31 -17.34 21.77
N PHE A 84 1.55 -17.18 22.22
CA PHE A 84 2.30 -15.92 22.07
C PHE A 84 2.86 -15.67 20.67
N ILE A 85 2.78 -16.66 19.79
CA ILE A 85 3.21 -16.58 18.39
C ILE A 85 2.01 -16.23 17.49
N ASN A 86 0.87 -16.89 17.73
CA ASN A 86 -0.38 -16.60 17.03
C ASN A 86 -1.52 -16.36 18.02
N PRO A 87 -1.81 -15.10 18.38
CA PRO A 87 -2.84 -14.77 19.37
C PRO A 87 -4.24 -15.31 19.06
N TYR A 88 -4.59 -15.51 17.78
CA TYR A 88 -5.88 -16.04 17.36
C TYR A 88 -6.00 -17.56 17.55
N ASN A 89 -4.89 -18.26 17.76
CA ASN A 89 -4.86 -19.69 18.01
C ASN A 89 -5.23 -19.97 19.49
N GLY A 90 -6.52 -20.19 19.74
CA GLY A 90 -7.03 -20.48 21.09
C GLY A 90 -7.25 -19.24 21.97
N GLY A 91 -7.02 -18.03 21.46
CA GLY A 91 -7.33 -16.78 22.13
C GLY A 91 -8.83 -16.55 22.30
N TYR A 92 -9.23 -15.94 23.41
CA TYR A 92 -10.65 -15.69 23.74
C TYR A 92 -10.84 -14.43 24.59
N THR A 93 -12.07 -13.94 24.68
CA THR A 93 -12.44 -12.82 25.58
C THR A 93 -13.01 -13.34 26.88
N ALA A 94 -12.74 -12.64 27.98
CA ALA A 94 -13.27 -12.99 29.29
C ALA A 94 -13.44 -11.74 30.17
N PHE A 95 -14.34 -11.82 31.14
CA PHE A 95 -14.30 -10.94 32.31
C PHE A 95 -13.36 -11.52 33.36
N TYR A 96 -12.99 -10.70 34.34
CA TYR A 96 -11.99 -11.07 35.35
C TYR A 96 -12.39 -12.33 36.16
N GLU A 97 -13.67 -12.55 36.41
CA GLU A 97 -14.19 -13.72 37.13
C GLU A 97 -13.92 -15.05 36.40
N GLU A 98 -13.92 -15.05 35.06
CA GLU A 98 -13.55 -16.22 34.26
C GLU A 98 -12.03 -16.43 34.23
N ILE A 99 -11.24 -15.35 34.34
CA ILE A 99 -9.78 -15.42 34.39
C ILE A 99 -9.34 -16.10 35.69
N ILE A 100 -9.85 -15.66 36.84
CA ILE A 100 -9.47 -16.22 38.15
C ILE A 100 -9.99 -17.63 38.40
N SER A 101 -10.98 -18.10 37.62
CA SER A 101 -11.43 -19.49 37.69
C SER A 101 -10.58 -20.44 36.83
N LYS A 102 -9.81 -19.92 35.86
CA LYS A 102 -9.00 -20.71 34.93
C LYS A 102 -7.50 -20.66 35.19
N TYR A 103 -6.97 -19.55 35.71
CA TYR A 103 -5.53 -19.33 35.84
C TYR A 103 -5.09 -19.12 37.29
N ASP A 104 -3.98 -19.75 37.66
CA ASP A 104 -3.36 -19.61 38.99
C ASP A 104 -2.51 -18.33 39.05
N LEU A 105 -3.12 -17.25 39.54
CA LEU A 105 -2.48 -15.92 39.60
C LEU A 105 -1.30 -15.83 40.57
N VAL A 106 -1.07 -16.83 41.44
CA VAL A 106 0.13 -16.83 42.30
C VAL A 106 1.42 -16.92 41.47
N LYS A 107 1.34 -17.55 40.29
CA LYS A 107 2.43 -17.69 39.33
C LYS A 107 2.54 -16.52 38.35
N ALA A 108 1.63 -15.56 38.41
CA ALA A 108 1.53 -14.48 37.45
C ALA A 108 2.33 -13.25 37.87
N LYS A 109 2.83 -12.50 36.88
CA LYS A 109 3.02 -11.05 37.03
C LYS A 109 1.68 -10.37 36.84
N VAL A 110 1.27 -9.57 37.81
CA VAL A 110 -0.02 -8.87 37.79
C VAL A 110 0.22 -7.38 37.89
N ASN A 111 -0.20 -6.63 36.87
CA ASN A 111 -0.09 -5.18 36.83
C ASN A 111 -1.46 -4.55 37.10
N TYR A 112 -1.59 -3.78 38.18
CA TYR A 112 -2.82 -3.05 38.53
C TYR A 112 -2.82 -1.60 38.03
N GLY A 113 -1.78 -1.20 37.28
CA GLY A 113 -1.55 0.19 36.89
C GLY A 113 -0.92 1.02 38.01
N HIS A 114 -0.65 2.29 37.69
CA HIS A 114 -0.16 3.28 38.67
C HIS A 114 1.08 2.84 39.48
N GLY A 115 1.97 2.05 38.87
CA GLY A 115 3.18 1.52 39.51
C GLY A 115 2.96 0.34 40.47
N ARG A 116 1.73 -0.17 40.60
CA ARG A 116 1.42 -1.35 41.43
C ARG A 116 1.53 -2.64 40.61
N ILE A 117 2.64 -3.35 40.79
CA ILE A 117 2.94 -4.62 40.10
C ILE A 117 3.27 -5.71 41.13
N ILE A 118 2.71 -6.90 40.96
CA ILE A 118 3.05 -8.12 41.73
C ILE A 118 3.97 -9.00 40.87
N ASN A 119 4.99 -9.61 41.49
CA ASN A 119 5.98 -10.50 40.85
C ASN A 119 6.68 -9.86 39.64
N GLU A 120 7.21 -8.65 39.84
CA GLU A 120 7.83 -7.84 38.79
C GLU A 120 9.01 -8.54 38.06
N THR A 121 9.66 -9.50 38.71
CA THR A 121 10.79 -10.28 38.19
C THR A 121 10.42 -11.32 37.13
N LEU A 122 9.14 -11.67 36.96
CA LEU A 122 8.69 -12.69 35.99
C LEU A 122 8.71 -12.21 34.52
N GLY A 123 9.38 -11.09 34.22
CA GLY A 123 9.45 -10.51 32.88
C GLY A 123 8.11 -9.90 32.46
N SER A 124 7.92 -9.68 31.17
CA SER A 124 6.63 -9.32 30.56
C SER A 124 6.45 -10.29 29.39
N PRO A 125 5.23 -10.47 28.84
CA PRO A 125 5.10 -11.22 27.62
C PRO A 125 5.96 -10.53 26.58
N ARG A 126 6.94 -11.25 26.04
CA ARG A 126 7.28 -11.06 24.64
C ARG A 126 6.09 -11.65 23.88
N ILE A 127 5.02 -10.87 23.75
CA ILE A 127 4.30 -10.97 22.49
C ILE A 127 5.37 -10.62 21.49
N ILE A 128 5.76 -11.57 20.66
CA ILE A 128 6.48 -11.22 19.45
C ILE A 128 5.41 -10.61 18.54
N GLU A 129 4.83 -9.48 18.94
CA GLU A 129 4.47 -8.46 17.98
C GLU A 129 5.82 -8.05 17.47
N SER A 130 6.27 -8.68 16.40
CA SER A 130 7.62 -8.41 15.95
C SER A 130 7.69 -6.94 15.59
N PRO A 131 8.40 -6.10 16.37
CA PRO A 131 8.58 -4.71 16.00
C PRO A 131 9.64 -4.61 14.89
N GLU A 132 10.12 -5.76 14.38
CA GLU A 132 11.16 -5.93 13.37
C GLU A 132 10.76 -6.89 12.22
N ALA A 133 9.62 -7.59 12.25
CA ALA A 133 9.25 -8.62 11.25
C ALA A 133 8.01 -8.28 10.43
N VAL A 134 8.00 -7.07 9.88
CA VAL A 134 7.26 -6.82 8.64
C VAL A 134 8.17 -6.96 7.42
N SER A 135 9.50 -6.85 7.63
CA SER A 135 10.54 -7.03 6.63
C SER A 135 11.37 -8.30 6.87
N PHE A 136 11.36 -9.24 5.93
CA PHE A 136 12.24 -10.41 5.89
C PHE A 136 12.60 -10.70 4.43
N LEU A 137 13.40 -11.73 4.15
CA LEU A 137 13.73 -12.14 2.79
C LEU A 137 13.02 -13.44 2.44
N LEU A 138 12.41 -13.48 1.25
CA LEU A 138 11.95 -14.70 0.60
C LEU A 138 13.13 -15.31 -0.15
N PHE A 139 13.60 -16.45 0.31
CA PHE A 139 14.62 -17.24 -0.37
C PHE A 139 13.96 -18.47 -1.02
N VAL A 140 14.05 -18.54 -2.35
CA VAL A 140 13.49 -19.65 -3.13
C VAL A 140 14.54 -20.75 -3.32
N GLU A 141 14.12 -22.00 -3.16
CA GLU A 141 14.92 -23.17 -3.52
C GLU A 141 14.13 -24.18 -4.35
N SER A 142 14.80 -24.75 -5.36
CA SER A 142 14.21 -25.63 -6.37
C SER A 142 14.65 -27.08 -6.22
N THR A 143 15.08 -27.51 -5.03
CA THR A 143 15.32 -28.92 -4.71
C THR A 143 14.06 -29.57 -4.15
N ASN A 144 13.32 -28.83 -3.32
CA ASN A 144 12.04 -29.24 -2.75
C ASN A 144 10.91 -28.26 -3.10
N ASP A 145 11.15 -27.36 -4.06
CA ASP A 145 10.17 -26.42 -4.62
C ASP A 145 9.41 -25.63 -3.54
N LYS A 146 10.16 -24.88 -2.72
CA LYS A 146 9.62 -24.17 -1.55
C LYS A 146 10.31 -22.84 -1.30
N VAL A 147 9.73 -22.05 -0.38
CA VAL A 147 10.25 -20.72 -0.01
C VAL A 147 10.55 -20.65 1.48
N TRP A 148 11.74 -20.16 1.80
CA TRP A 148 12.22 -19.90 3.15
C TRP A 148 12.03 -18.42 3.47
N ALA A 149 11.81 -18.10 4.75
CA ALA A 149 11.94 -16.75 5.27
C ALA A 149 13.28 -16.61 5.98
N LEU A 150 14.04 -15.57 5.63
CA LEU A 150 15.32 -15.21 6.25
C LEU A 150 15.25 -13.83 6.88
N ASP A 151 16.02 -13.60 7.93
CA ASP A 151 16.20 -12.29 8.53
C ASP A 151 16.89 -11.35 7.53
N ALA A 152 16.30 -10.18 7.29
CA ALA A 152 16.81 -9.22 6.31
C ALA A 152 18.09 -8.49 6.79
N VAL A 153 18.38 -8.52 8.08
CA VAL A 153 19.55 -7.88 8.68
C VAL A 153 20.72 -8.86 8.80
N THR A 154 20.46 -10.09 9.22
CA THR A 154 21.51 -11.08 9.48
C THR A 154 21.62 -12.15 8.40
N GLY A 155 20.55 -12.39 7.63
CA GLY A 155 20.44 -13.52 6.70
C GLY A 155 20.13 -14.86 7.38
N ASP A 156 19.91 -14.89 8.70
CA ASP A 156 19.59 -16.11 9.43
C ASP A 156 18.22 -16.66 9.04
N VAL A 157 18.06 -17.98 9.12
CA VAL A 157 16.78 -18.63 8.81
C VAL A 157 15.75 -18.29 9.90
N ILE A 158 14.65 -17.65 9.50
CA ILE A 158 13.45 -17.44 10.34
C ILE A 158 12.51 -18.64 10.22
N ASN A 159 12.21 -19.05 9.00
CA ASN A 159 11.31 -20.17 8.71
C ASN A 159 11.77 -20.93 7.47
N ALA A 160 12.15 -22.20 7.64
CA ALA A 160 12.66 -23.04 6.57
C ALA A 160 11.61 -23.57 5.58
N SER A 161 10.33 -23.33 5.85
CA SER A 161 9.19 -23.75 5.03
C SER A 161 8.09 -22.69 5.12
N TYR A 162 8.44 -21.42 4.89
CA TYR A 162 7.50 -20.31 4.94
C TYR A 162 6.37 -20.49 3.91
N ILE A 163 6.74 -20.87 2.69
CA ILE A 163 5.83 -21.53 1.76
C ILE A 163 6.33 -22.98 1.65
N PRO A 164 5.55 -23.98 2.09
CA PRO A 164 5.96 -25.38 2.06
C PRO A 164 6.04 -25.91 0.60
N PRO A 165 6.65 -27.09 0.37
CA PRO A 165 6.63 -27.74 -0.93
C PRO A 165 5.23 -27.83 -1.53
N ASP A 166 5.09 -27.37 -2.77
CA ASP A 166 3.82 -27.34 -3.48
C ASP A 166 3.96 -28.01 -4.84
N ALA A 167 4.02 -29.35 -4.85
CA ALA A 167 4.18 -30.13 -6.08
C ALA A 167 2.98 -30.05 -7.05
N VAL A 168 1.89 -29.36 -6.68
CA VAL A 168 0.76 -29.11 -7.60
C VAL A 168 1.08 -27.92 -8.51
N ASN A 169 1.71 -26.89 -7.96
CA ASN A 169 1.92 -25.61 -8.64
C ASN A 169 3.39 -25.39 -9.02
N LEU A 170 4.33 -25.89 -8.22
CA LEU A 170 5.75 -25.64 -8.35
C LEU A 170 6.51 -26.91 -8.76
N SER A 171 7.54 -26.72 -9.60
CA SER A 171 8.49 -27.75 -10.03
C SER A 171 9.91 -27.21 -10.19
N THR A 172 10.09 -25.92 -10.49
CA THR A 172 11.38 -25.22 -10.43
C THR A 172 11.09 -23.74 -10.16
N PRO A 173 10.71 -23.38 -8.92
CA PRO A 173 10.43 -22.01 -8.58
C PRO A 173 11.72 -21.19 -8.64
N ILE A 174 11.63 -19.97 -9.19
CA ILE A 174 12.80 -19.10 -9.41
C ILE A 174 12.80 -17.93 -8.44
N GLN A 175 11.65 -17.26 -8.32
CA GLN A 175 11.53 -16.03 -7.55
C GLN A 175 10.17 -15.97 -6.85
N ALA A 176 10.16 -15.43 -5.63
CA ALA A 176 8.95 -15.14 -4.87
C ALA A 176 8.92 -13.65 -4.50
N ARG A 177 7.79 -12.97 -4.64
CA ARG A 177 7.64 -11.54 -4.32
C ARG A 177 6.33 -11.23 -3.62
N LEU A 178 6.34 -10.21 -2.77
CA LEU A 178 5.11 -9.59 -2.26
C LEU A 178 4.41 -8.85 -3.41
N THR A 179 3.10 -9.07 -3.54
CA THR A 179 2.25 -8.35 -4.49
C THR A 179 1.78 -7.01 -3.89
N PRO A 180 1.38 -6.03 -4.72
CA PRO A 180 0.73 -4.80 -4.26
C PRO A 180 -0.50 -5.08 -3.38
N ALA A 181 -1.25 -6.13 -3.69
CA ALA A 181 -2.43 -6.55 -2.95
C ALA A 181 -2.12 -7.32 -1.64
N GLY A 182 -0.87 -7.34 -1.17
CA GLY A 182 -0.49 -7.99 0.07
C GLY A 182 -0.55 -9.53 0.02
N LYS A 183 -0.32 -10.13 -1.15
CA LYS A 183 -0.19 -11.58 -1.37
C LYS A 183 1.25 -11.91 -1.77
N ILE A 184 1.56 -13.18 -2.01
CA ILE A 184 2.86 -13.60 -2.54
C ILE A 184 2.66 -14.23 -3.90
N THR A 185 3.46 -13.83 -4.88
CA THR A 185 3.57 -14.55 -6.15
C THR A 185 4.89 -15.28 -6.27
N ILE A 186 4.85 -16.44 -6.92
CA ILE A 186 6.03 -17.26 -7.20
C ILE A 186 6.06 -17.56 -8.70
N SER A 187 7.15 -17.23 -9.39
CA SER A 187 7.38 -17.67 -10.76
C SER A 187 8.03 -19.05 -10.78
N ASP A 188 7.60 -19.89 -11.71
CA ASP A 188 8.13 -21.24 -11.88
C ASP A 188 8.55 -21.51 -13.32
N GLN A 189 9.78 -22.02 -13.47
CA GLN A 189 10.43 -22.21 -14.76
C GLN A 189 9.88 -23.36 -15.59
N LEU A 190 9.41 -24.43 -14.97
CA LEU A 190 8.98 -25.64 -15.69
C LEU A 190 7.46 -25.74 -15.82
N THR A 191 6.72 -25.16 -14.88
CA THR A 191 5.25 -25.15 -14.96
C THR A 191 4.72 -23.95 -15.74
N ASP A 192 5.60 -23.03 -16.16
CA ASP A 192 5.30 -21.93 -17.08
C ASP A 192 4.21 -20.97 -16.56
N GLY A 193 4.25 -20.70 -15.25
CA GLY A 193 3.24 -19.91 -14.57
C GLY A 193 3.78 -19.05 -13.43
N VAL A 194 2.96 -18.10 -13.03
CA VAL A 194 3.13 -17.33 -11.78
C VAL A 194 1.97 -17.69 -10.86
N TYR A 195 2.27 -18.18 -9.66
CA TYR A 195 1.32 -18.75 -8.72
C TYR A 195 1.11 -17.82 -7.52
N LEU A 196 -0.13 -17.72 -7.04
CA LEU A 196 -0.53 -16.87 -5.93
C LEU A 196 -0.61 -17.65 -4.63
N TYR A 197 -0.08 -17.07 -3.57
CA TYR A 197 -0.15 -17.55 -2.20
C TYR A 197 -0.64 -16.44 -1.29
N ASP A 198 -1.35 -16.79 -0.22
CA ASP A 198 -1.52 -15.86 0.87
C ASP A 198 -0.23 -15.72 1.70
N THR A 199 -0.22 -14.77 2.62
CA THR A 199 0.96 -14.49 3.43
C THR A 199 1.19 -15.48 4.57
N THR A 200 0.35 -16.51 4.68
CA THR A 200 0.57 -17.65 5.58
C THR A 200 1.24 -18.81 4.85
N GLY A 201 1.46 -18.68 3.53
CA GLY A 201 2.03 -19.70 2.66
C GLY A 201 0.99 -20.65 2.06
N THR A 202 -0.30 -20.33 2.15
CA THR A 202 -1.36 -21.16 1.54
C THR A 202 -1.54 -20.81 0.07
N ALA A 203 -1.51 -21.82 -0.81
CA ALA A 203 -1.75 -21.65 -2.24
C ALA A 203 -3.17 -21.16 -2.53
N LEU A 204 -3.29 -20.14 -3.38
CA LEU A 204 -4.54 -19.58 -3.89
C LEU A 204 -4.80 -19.97 -5.36
N GLY A 205 -3.80 -20.56 -6.03
CA GLY A 205 -3.86 -21.05 -7.40
C GLY A 205 -2.97 -20.26 -8.35
N ILE A 206 -3.16 -20.46 -9.65
CA ILE A 206 -2.43 -19.70 -10.67
C ILE A 206 -2.89 -18.24 -10.69
N PHE A 207 -1.94 -17.32 -10.73
CA PHE A 207 -2.18 -15.90 -10.95
C PHE A 207 -2.10 -15.55 -12.43
N ALA A 208 -0.97 -15.86 -13.08
CA ALA A 208 -0.72 -15.53 -14.47
C ALA A 208 -0.15 -16.74 -15.23
N PRO A 209 -0.68 -17.06 -16.43
CA PRO A 209 -1.82 -16.41 -17.09
C PRO A 209 -3.16 -16.76 -16.41
N ALA A 210 -4.08 -15.79 -16.37
CA ALA A 210 -5.44 -16.02 -15.90
C ALA A 210 -6.12 -17.09 -16.76
N GLY A 211 -6.73 -18.08 -16.08
CA GLY A 211 -7.37 -19.23 -16.74
C GLY A 211 -6.47 -20.46 -16.90
N GLY A 212 -5.19 -20.40 -16.53
CA GLY A 212 -4.29 -21.55 -16.52
C GLY A 212 -2.99 -21.32 -17.30
N VAL A 213 -2.07 -22.28 -17.16
CA VAL A 213 -0.79 -22.30 -17.89
C VAL A 213 -1.04 -22.21 -19.39
N ASN A 214 -0.31 -21.30 -20.04
CA ASN A 214 -0.39 -21.09 -21.49
C ASN A 214 1.01 -20.80 -22.06
N THR A 215 1.62 -21.82 -22.65
CA THR A 215 2.99 -21.80 -23.20
C THR A 215 3.16 -20.94 -24.45
N SER A 216 2.05 -20.44 -25.03
CA SER A 216 2.15 -19.42 -26.08
C SER A 216 2.40 -18.01 -25.53
N ILE A 217 2.18 -17.79 -24.22
CA ILE A 217 2.34 -16.51 -23.53
C ILE A 217 3.56 -16.53 -22.61
N LEU A 218 3.61 -17.52 -21.72
CA LEU A 218 4.70 -17.73 -20.76
C LEU A 218 5.31 -19.09 -21.01
N ASP A 219 6.62 -19.14 -21.26
CA ASP A 219 7.38 -20.38 -21.44
C ASP A 219 8.82 -20.13 -20.93
N ASN A 220 9.33 -21.05 -20.11
CA ASN A 220 10.61 -20.93 -19.41
C ASN A 220 10.65 -19.65 -18.55
N VAL A 221 9.68 -19.52 -17.64
CA VAL A 221 9.50 -18.34 -16.79
C VAL A 221 10.62 -18.25 -15.75
N ARG A 222 11.28 -17.09 -15.66
CA ARG A 222 12.36 -16.85 -14.70
C ARG A 222 11.94 -15.78 -13.68
N GLY A 223 12.33 -14.54 -13.88
CA GLY A 223 12.02 -13.42 -13.01
C GLY A 223 10.64 -12.81 -13.26
N HIS A 224 10.10 -12.18 -12.22
CA HIS A 224 8.91 -11.35 -12.30
C HIS A 224 8.99 -10.17 -11.33
N ILE A 225 8.29 -9.08 -11.65
CA ILE A 225 8.21 -7.88 -10.81
C ILE A 225 6.87 -7.17 -11.02
N TYR A 226 6.49 -6.32 -10.07
CA TYR A 226 5.31 -5.47 -10.18
C TYR A 226 5.67 -4.06 -10.57
N ARG A 227 4.78 -3.44 -11.36
CA ARG A 227 4.80 -2.01 -11.63
C ARG A 227 3.39 -1.46 -11.49
N GLY A 228 3.16 -0.66 -10.44
CA GLY A 228 1.79 -0.43 -9.99
C GLY A 228 1.12 -1.77 -9.72
N ASN A 229 -0.06 -2.00 -10.31
CA ASN A 229 -0.77 -3.27 -10.20
C ASN A 229 -0.45 -4.28 -11.32
N ASP A 230 0.33 -3.88 -12.32
CA ASP A 230 0.67 -4.75 -13.43
C ASP A 230 1.82 -5.68 -13.03
N LEU A 231 1.69 -6.96 -13.38
CA LEU A 231 2.74 -7.95 -13.25
C LEU A 231 3.54 -8.01 -14.55
N LEU A 232 4.87 -7.93 -14.44
CA LEU A 232 5.81 -8.08 -15.54
C LEU A 232 6.61 -9.36 -15.34
N VAL A 233 6.72 -10.18 -16.40
CA VAL A 233 7.30 -11.53 -16.33
C VAL A 233 8.28 -11.72 -17.47
N THR A 234 9.49 -12.21 -17.17
CA THR A 234 10.45 -12.59 -18.22
C THR A 234 9.98 -13.85 -18.93
N VAL A 235 10.07 -13.87 -20.26
CA VAL A 235 9.77 -15.04 -21.09
C VAL A 235 11.02 -15.39 -21.89
N ALA A 236 11.54 -16.60 -21.72
CA ALA A 236 12.84 -16.99 -22.28
C ALA A 236 12.75 -18.03 -23.40
N SER A 237 11.58 -18.60 -23.68
CA SER A 237 11.39 -19.48 -24.83
C SER A 237 9.96 -19.41 -25.37
N GLY A 238 9.66 -20.28 -26.33
CA GLY A 238 8.32 -20.40 -26.91
C GLY A 238 8.02 -19.33 -27.96
N THR A 239 6.74 -19.15 -28.26
CA THR A 239 6.31 -18.19 -29.31
C THR A 239 6.40 -16.73 -28.87
N ASN A 240 6.45 -16.50 -27.55
CA ASN A 240 6.61 -15.19 -26.93
C ASN A 240 8.00 -15.03 -26.29
N ALA A 241 9.00 -15.76 -26.79
CA ALA A 241 10.36 -15.73 -26.26
C ALA A 241 10.97 -14.33 -26.27
N ASP A 242 11.98 -14.14 -25.42
CA ASP A 242 12.86 -12.99 -25.40
C ASP A 242 12.11 -11.66 -25.25
N CYS A 243 11.14 -11.66 -24.34
CA CYS A 243 10.31 -10.50 -24.06
C CYS A 243 10.04 -10.35 -22.55
N ILE A 244 9.47 -9.21 -22.17
CA ILE A 244 8.84 -9.04 -20.86
C ILE A 244 7.33 -8.96 -21.05
N ALA A 245 6.63 -10.05 -20.73
CA ALA A 245 5.17 -10.13 -20.80
C ALA A 245 4.52 -9.31 -19.69
N ARG A 246 3.37 -8.69 -19.97
CA ARG A 246 2.62 -7.84 -19.03
C ARG A 246 1.23 -8.41 -18.75
N PHE A 247 0.87 -8.44 -17.48
CA PHE A 247 -0.42 -8.89 -16.99
C PHE A 247 -1.07 -7.83 -16.12
N ASP A 248 -2.40 -7.73 -16.19
CA ASP A 248 -3.17 -6.85 -15.31
C ASP A 248 -3.29 -7.41 -13.88
N ALA A 249 -3.95 -6.65 -12.98
CA ALA A 249 -4.17 -7.04 -11.59
C ALA A 249 -4.94 -8.36 -11.40
N SER A 250 -5.65 -8.82 -12.43
CA SER A 250 -6.40 -10.08 -12.43
C SER A 250 -5.64 -11.23 -13.11
N GLY A 251 -4.40 -10.98 -13.54
CA GLY A 251 -3.55 -11.98 -14.20
C GLY A 251 -3.84 -12.15 -15.69
N ASN A 252 -4.64 -11.29 -16.32
CA ASN A 252 -4.89 -11.38 -17.76
C ASN A 252 -3.70 -10.81 -18.53
N TYR A 253 -3.27 -11.52 -19.59
CA TYR A 253 -2.21 -11.03 -20.47
C TYR A 253 -2.68 -9.81 -21.28
N THR A 254 -1.89 -8.73 -21.26
CA THR A 254 -2.23 -7.45 -21.91
C THR A 254 -1.24 -7.03 -23.01
N GLY A 255 -0.34 -7.95 -23.39
CA GLY A 255 0.74 -7.71 -24.35
C GLY A 255 2.11 -7.71 -23.67
N ASN A 256 3.14 -7.29 -24.40
CA ASN A 256 4.51 -7.24 -23.89
C ASN A 256 4.89 -5.81 -23.50
N PHE A 257 5.46 -5.66 -22.30
CA PHE A 257 6.07 -4.41 -21.85
C PHE A 257 7.37 -4.13 -22.60
N ILE A 258 8.22 -5.14 -22.76
CA ILE A 258 9.37 -5.11 -23.68
C ILE A 258 9.08 -6.11 -24.79
N ALA A 259 9.08 -5.65 -26.03
CA ALA A 259 8.77 -6.48 -27.20
C ALA A 259 9.81 -7.58 -27.42
N ILE A 260 9.39 -8.65 -28.11
CA ILE A 260 10.23 -9.80 -28.48
C ILE A 260 11.51 -9.32 -29.16
N GLY A 261 12.67 -9.67 -28.59
CA GLY A 261 14.00 -9.37 -29.13
C GLY A 261 14.35 -7.88 -29.18
N ALA A 262 13.61 -7.00 -28.50
CA ALA A 262 13.89 -5.56 -28.49
C ALA A 262 15.31 -5.31 -27.99
N GLY A 263 16.11 -4.55 -28.76
CA GLY A 263 17.51 -4.29 -28.39
C GLY A 263 18.47 -5.50 -28.50
N GLY A 264 17.99 -6.62 -29.05
CA GLY A 264 18.74 -7.88 -29.02
C GLY A 264 18.61 -8.63 -27.70
N LEU A 265 17.53 -8.41 -26.95
CA LEU A 265 17.18 -9.22 -25.79
C LEU A 265 17.14 -10.70 -26.21
N ASP A 266 17.83 -11.56 -25.46
CA ASP A 266 17.89 -13.01 -25.69
C ASP A 266 18.11 -13.67 -24.34
N GLY A 267 17.17 -14.50 -23.90
CA GLY A 267 17.21 -15.19 -22.63
C GLY A 267 17.14 -14.28 -21.39
N PRO A 268 16.07 -13.48 -21.20
CA PRO A 268 15.90 -12.62 -20.01
C PRO A 268 15.82 -13.43 -18.70
N TRP A 269 16.36 -12.88 -17.60
CA TRP A 269 16.36 -13.52 -16.27
C TRP A 269 15.70 -12.68 -15.17
N ASP A 270 16.22 -11.49 -14.87
CA ASP A 270 15.68 -10.60 -13.83
C ASP A 270 15.36 -9.22 -14.39
N ILE A 271 14.40 -8.54 -13.75
CA ILE A 271 13.93 -7.21 -14.13
C ILE A 271 14.18 -6.29 -12.93
N LEU A 272 15.00 -5.26 -13.12
CA LEU A 272 15.31 -4.27 -12.09
C LEU A 272 14.86 -2.89 -12.53
N PHE A 273 13.79 -2.38 -11.92
CA PHE A 273 13.38 -0.99 -12.07
C PHE A 273 14.28 -0.09 -11.24
N ARG A 274 14.80 0.95 -11.89
CA ARG A 274 15.47 2.07 -11.22
C ARG A 274 14.61 3.33 -11.41
N THR A 275 15.03 4.40 -10.77
CA THR A 275 14.32 5.70 -10.83
C THR A 275 14.17 6.27 -12.24
N SER A 276 15.06 5.91 -13.17
CA SER A 276 15.11 6.52 -14.51
C SER A 276 15.04 5.53 -15.67
N ASP A 277 15.22 4.23 -15.40
CA ASP A 277 15.30 3.20 -16.43
C ASP A 277 14.97 1.81 -15.86
N VAL A 278 14.97 0.81 -16.74
CA VAL A 278 14.74 -0.59 -16.40
C VAL A 278 15.92 -1.39 -16.92
N LEU A 279 16.49 -2.24 -16.08
CA LEU A 279 17.53 -3.19 -16.45
C LEU A 279 16.95 -4.59 -16.59
N VAL A 280 17.39 -5.32 -17.60
CA VAL A 280 17.05 -6.73 -17.79
C VAL A 280 18.33 -7.54 -17.95
N SER A 281 18.57 -8.48 -17.03
CA SER A 281 19.71 -9.39 -17.11
C SER A 281 19.42 -10.53 -18.06
N THR A 282 20.46 -11.10 -18.66
CA THR A 282 20.33 -12.18 -19.64
C THR A 282 21.43 -13.23 -19.51
N ASP A 283 21.16 -14.41 -20.06
CA ASP A 283 22.16 -15.44 -20.31
C ASP A 283 22.63 -15.44 -21.76
N ALA A 284 21.73 -15.56 -22.74
CA ALA A 284 22.12 -15.81 -24.13
C ALA A 284 22.74 -14.60 -24.85
N SER A 285 22.37 -13.37 -24.48
CA SER A 285 22.98 -12.15 -25.05
C SER A 285 24.24 -11.66 -24.33
N ASP A 286 24.69 -12.36 -23.27
CA ASP A 286 25.85 -12.01 -22.45
C ASP A 286 25.83 -10.54 -21.93
N ALA A 287 24.64 -9.96 -21.74
CA ALA A 287 24.48 -8.53 -21.47
C ALA A 287 23.39 -8.24 -20.43
N ILE A 288 23.53 -7.07 -19.79
CA ILE A 288 22.44 -6.42 -19.06
C ILE A 288 21.93 -5.31 -19.97
N HIS A 289 20.70 -5.46 -20.44
CA HIS A 289 20.05 -4.51 -21.33
C HIS A 289 19.40 -3.39 -20.53
N ARG A 290 19.40 -2.17 -21.08
CA ARG A 290 18.74 -1.02 -20.48
C ARG A 290 17.62 -0.50 -21.37
N TYR A 291 16.48 -0.26 -20.75
CA TYR A 291 15.27 0.27 -21.36
C TYR A 291 14.82 1.52 -20.62
N ASP A 292 14.08 2.39 -21.30
CA ASP A 292 13.37 3.46 -20.62
C ASP A 292 12.22 2.90 -19.75
N LEU A 293 11.61 3.78 -18.96
CA LEU A 293 10.45 3.45 -18.16
C LEU A 293 9.20 3.10 -19.00
N ASN A 294 9.26 2.97 -20.32
CA ASN A 294 8.15 2.48 -21.15
C ASN A 294 8.50 1.16 -21.86
N GLY A 295 9.67 0.58 -21.58
CA GLY A 295 10.12 -0.67 -22.21
C GLY A 295 10.77 -0.45 -23.59
N THR A 296 11.16 0.78 -23.93
CA THR A 296 11.89 1.09 -25.16
C THR A 296 13.39 0.92 -24.92
N TYR A 297 14.07 0.16 -25.78
CA TYR A 297 15.51 -0.08 -25.65
C TYR A 297 16.31 1.22 -25.73
N LEU A 298 17.31 1.37 -24.85
CA LEU A 298 18.23 2.49 -24.81
C LEU A 298 19.63 2.07 -25.26
N ASP A 299 20.26 1.16 -24.53
CA ASP A 299 21.58 0.60 -24.79
C ASP A 299 21.83 -0.66 -23.94
N ASN A 300 23.03 -1.25 -24.06
CA ASN A 300 23.49 -2.27 -23.12
C ASN A 300 24.13 -1.56 -21.92
N PHE A 301 23.52 -1.73 -20.75
CA PHE A 301 24.07 -1.24 -19.50
C PHE A 301 25.45 -1.82 -19.23
N TYR A 302 25.59 -3.13 -19.44
CA TYR A 302 26.84 -3.84 -19.29
C TYR A 302 26.89 -5.01 -20.28
N VAL A 303 28.06 -5.23 -20.88
CA VAL A 303 28.34 -6.39 -21.71
C VAL A 303 29.41 -7.21 -21.02
N GLY A 304 29.16 -8.51 -20.85
CA GLY A 304 30.06 -9.43 -20.17
C GLY A 304 31.41 -9.56 -20.86
N PRO A 305 32.47 -9.97 -20.13
CA PRO A 305 33.81 -10.09 -20.67
C PRO A 305 34.03 -11.33 -21.56
N SER A 306 33.04 -12.23 -21.67
CA SER A 306 33.13 -13.48 -22.44
C SER A 306 31.77 -13.88 -23.03
N THR A 307 31.77 -14.82 -24.00
CA THR A 307 30.58 -15.48 -24.55
C THR A 307 29.99 -16.55 -23.61
N SER A 308 30.06 -16.27 -22.31
CA SER A 308 29.68 -17.21 -21.25
C SER A 308 29.24 -16.47 -19.99
N ALA A 309 28.88 -15.20 -20.13
CA ALA A 309 28.31 -14.42 -19.05
C ALA A 309 26.86 -14.85 -18.87
N PHE A 310 26.45 -15.05 -17.63
CA PHE A 310 25.11 -15.56 -17.35
C PHE A 310 24.58 -14.78 -16.16
N PHE A 311 23.99 -13.62 -16.44
CA PHE A 311 23.50 -12.72 -15.41
C PHE A 311 22.10 -13.17 -14.98
N GLU A 312 21.98 -13.61 -13.73
CA GLU A 312 20.70 -13.96 -13.12
C GLU A 312 20.17 -12.77 -12.31
N GLN A 313 20.05 -12.87 -10.98
CA GLN A 313 19.45 -11.84 -10.15
C GLN A 313 20.28 -10.55 -10.08
N MET A 314 19.62 -9.40 -10.10
CA MET A 314 20.21 -8.08 -9.88
C MET A 314 19.60 -7.37 -8.66
N VAL A 315 20.41 -6.56 -7.98
CA VAL A 315 19.93 -5.67 -6.91
C VAL A 315 20.63 -4.31 -6.99
N GLU A 316 19.85 -3.24 -6.88
CA GLU A 316 20.38 -1.89 -6.71
C GLU A 316 20.79 -1.69 -5.24
N LEU A 317 22.03 -1.28 -5.02
CA LEU A 317 22.60 -1.02 -3.71
C LEU A 317 22.26 0.39 -3.24
N SER A 318 22.41 0.67 -1.94
CA SER A 318 22.13 1.98 -1.36
C SER A 318 22.97 3.13 -1.94
N ASN A 319 24.10 2.82 -2.57
CA ASN A 319 24.96 3.75 -3.30
C ASN A 319 24.69 3.79 -4.81
N LEU A 320 23.57 3.21 -5.26
CA LEU A 320 23.12 3.11 -6.66
C LEU A 320 23.98 2.21 -7.56
N ASN A 321 24.99 1.54 -7.00
CA ASN A 321 25.67 0.47 -7.73
C ASN A 321 24.74 -0.73 -7.90
N ILE A 322 25.01 -1.57 -8.89
CA ILE A 322 24.21 -2.76 -9.16
C ILE A 322 25.06 -3.98 -8.81
N ALA A 323 24.59 -4.79 -7.86
CA ALA A 323 25.15 -6.11 -7.62
C ALA A 323 24.40 -7.14 -8.47
N VAL A 324 25.14 -8.01 -9.14
CA VAL A 324 24.62 -8.98 -10.11
C VAL A 324 25.17 -10.36 -9.78
N ALA A 325 24.28 -11.33 -9.63
CA ALA A 325 24.66 -12.74 -9.55
C ALA A 325 25.00 -13.24 -10.96
N ASP A 326 26.25 -13.65 -11.17
CA ASP A 326 26.73 -14.19 -12.44
C ASP A 326 26.97 -15.69 -12.31
N PHE A 327 26.10 -16.49 -12.93
CA PHE A 327 26.18 -17.94 -13.00
C PHE A 327 27.29 -18.41 -13.96
N GLY A 328 27.79 -17.51 -14.80
CA GLY A 328 28.72 -17.78 -15.88
C GLY A 328 30.10 -18.25 -15.42
N VAL A 329 30.90 -18.73 -16.37
CA VAL A 329 32.27 -19.18 -16.10
C VAL A 329 33.14 -17.98 -15.69
N GLY A 330 33.82 -18.10 -14.55
CA GLY A 330 34.56 -16.97 -13.98
C GLY A 330 33.65 -15.85 -13.46
N GLY A 331 32.36 -16.18 -13.23
CA GLY A 331 31.38 -15.35 -12.56
C GLY A 331 31.59 -15.29 -11.05
N GLY A 332 30.54 -14.90 -10.33
CA GLY A 332 30.58 -14.47 -8.95
C GLY A 332 29.51 -13.40 -8.71
N ILE A 333 29.70 -12.55 -7.71
CA ILE A 333 28.91 -11.32 -7.61
C ILE A 333 29.67 -10.20 -8.33
N ARG A 334 29.11 -9.67 -9.42
CA ARG A 334 29.64 -8.47 -10.08
C ARG A 334 29.04 -7.24 -9.46
N VAL A 335 29.87 -6.26 -9.12
CA VAL A 335 29.41 -4.94 -8.69
C VAL A 335 29.68 -3.96 -9.83
N LEU A 336 28.62 -3.35 -10.36
CA LEU A 336 28.65 -2.36 -11.42
C LEU A 336 28.36 -0.98 -10.84
N SER A 337 28.99 0.06 -11.38
CA SER A 337 28.62 1.45 -11.09
C SER A 337 27.19 1.75 -11.56
N PRO A 338 26.59 2.89 -11.17
CA PRO A 338 25.24 3.26 -11.62
C PRO A 338 25.14 3.48 -13.14
N THR A 339 26.29 3.57 -13.82
CA THR A 339 26.42 3.76 -15.27
C THR A 339 26.87 2.50 -16.00
N GLY A 340 26.98 1.36 -15.32
CA GLY A 340 27.28 0.06 -15.95
C GLY A 340 28.77 -0.29 -16.08
N THR A 341 29.67 0.57 -15.59
CA THR A 341 31.10 0.22 -15.50
C THR A 341 31.35 -0.82 -14.39
N LEU A 342 32.08 -1.91 -14.69
CA LEU A 342 32.49 -2.91 -13.70
C LEU A 342 33.41 -2.31 -12.63
N ILE A 343 33.06 -2.50 -11.35
CA ILE A 343 33.86 -2.08 -10.20
C ILE A 343 34.69 -3.25 -9.67
N THR A 344 34.04 -4.38 -9.39
CA THR A 344 34.70 -5.58 -8.87
C THR A 344 33.92 -6.84 -9.18
N VAL A 345 34.58 -8.00 -9.04
CA VAL A 345 33.98 -9.33 -9.10
C VAL A 345 34.36 -10.08 -7.82
N LEU A 346 33.36 -10.47 -7.04
CA LEU A 346 33.51 -11.27 -5.83
C LEU A 346 33.37 -12.75 -6.23
N GLY A 347 34.49 -13.42 -6.50
CA GLY A 347 34.53 -14.68 -7.26
C GLY A 347 34.83 -15.94 -6.46
N PHE A 348 34.89 -15.88 -5.12
CA PHE A 348 35.21 -17.06 -4.31
C PHE A 348 34.08 -18.09 -4.28
N VAL A 349 32.84 -17.62 -4.12
CA VAL A 349 31.63 -18.42 -4.43
C VAL A 349 31.30 -18.17 -5.89
N THR A 350 31.15 -19.25 -6.66
CA THR A 350 30.88 -19.21 -8.10
C THR A 350 29.51 -19.79 -8.44
N ALA A 351 29.11 -19.64 -9.71
CA ALA A 351 27.82 -20.12 -10.24
C ALA A 351 26.63 -19.51 -9.48
N ASN A 352 26.73 -18.22 -9.21
CA ASN A 352 25.80 -17.48 -8.36
C ASN A 352 24.49 -17.22 -9.11
N ARG A 353 23.37 -17.40 -8.41
CA ARG A 353 22.01 -17.30 -8.96
C ARG A 353 21.23 -16.15 -8.35
N GLY A 354 21.30 -16.04 -7.03
CA GLY A 354 20.70 -14.97 -6.24
C GLY A 354 21.74 -14.07 -5.58
N VAL A 355 21.36 -12.82 -5.31
CA VAL A 355 22.19 -11.86 -4.58
C VAL A 355 21.31 -10.92 -3.74
N TYR A 356 21.76 -10.61 -2.53
CA TYR A 356 21.18 -9.59 -1.66
C TYR A 356 22.28 -8.94 -0.81
N ALA A 357 22.20 -7.63 -0.58
CA ALA A 357 23.18 -6.92 0.25
C ALA A 357 22.66 -6.78 1.69
N LEU A 358 23.42 -7.28 2.66
CA LEU A 358 23.09 -7.17 4.08
C LEU A 358 23.50 -5.78 4.62
N PRO A 359 22.83 -5.27 5.66
CA PRO A 359 23.19 -3.99 6.30
C PRO A 359 24.61 -3.93 6.86
N ASN A 360 25.20 -5.08 7.19
CA ASN A 360 26.60 -5.17 7.65
C ASN A 360 27.63 -4.97 6.51
N GLY A 361 27.18 -4.82 5.26
CA GLY A 361 28.02 -4.65 4.08
C GLY A 361 28.40 -5.96 3.37
N ASN A 362 28.08 -7.12 3.94
CA ASN A 362 28.27 -8.42 3.28
C ASN A 362 27.16 -8.68 2.25
N TYR A 363 27.35 -9.72 1.44
CA TYR A 363 26.33 -10.18 0.50
C TYR A 363 25.84 -11.57 0.87
N LEU A 364 24.54 -11.78 0.78
CA LEU A 364 23.99 -13.11 0.60
C LEU A 364 24.04 -13.48 -0.87
N THR A 365 24.38 -14.74 -1.16
CA THR A 365 24.32 -15.27 -2.51
C THR A 365 24.01 -16.76 -2.52
N THR A 366 23.45 -17.24 -3.63
CA THR A 366 22.96 -18.61 -3.75
C THR A 366 23.56 -19.31 -4.95
N ASN A 367 23.68 -20.63 -4.88
CA ASN A 367 23.98 -21.48 -6.02
C ASN A 367 23.35 -22.88 -5.82
N ALA A 368 23.75 -23.85 -6.63
CA ALA A 368 23.25 -25.23 -6.54
C ALA A 368 23.58 -25.95 -5.21
N ALA A 369 24.53 -25.44 -4.42
CA ALA A 369 24.95 -26.01 -3.15
C ALA A 369 24.27 -25.37 -1.92
N GLY A 370 23.63 -24.20 -2.07
CA GLY A 370 22.83 -23.57 -1.03
C GLY A 370 22.93 -22.05 -0.97
N LEU A 371 22.89 -21.50 0.25
CA LEU A 371 22.92 -20.07 0.57
C LEU A 371 24.20 -19.75 1.36
N PHE A 372 24.89 -18.71 0.93
CA PHE A 372 26.17 -18.26 1.48
C PHE A 372 26.08 -16.79 1.88
N GLU A 373 26.77 -16.42 2.96
CA GLU A 373 27.17 -15.04 3.23
C GLU A 373 28.64 -14.89 2.83
N VAL A 374 28.93 -13.86 2.04
CA VAL A 374 30.26 -13.56 1.52
C VAL A 374 30.66 -12.13 1.84
N ASN A 375 31.96 -11.92 2.05
CA ASN A 375 32.48 -10.59 2.34
C ASN A 375 32.52 -9.71 1.07
N PRO A 376 32.52 -8.37 1.20
CA PRO A 376 32.46 -7.46 0.06
C PRO A 376 33.81 -7.18 -0.61
N VAL A 377 34.91 -7.76 -0.13
CA VAL A 377 36.27 -7.48 -0.62
C VAL A 377 36.63 -8.41 -1.77
N ASP A 378 36.56 -9.72 -1.53
CA ASP A 378 36.92 -10.76 -2.51
C ASP A 378 35.83 -11.82 -2.70
N GLY A 379 34.78 -11.78 -1.88
CA GLY A 379 33.71 -12.77 -1.89
C GLY A 379 34.01 -14.04 -1.10
N ASP A 380 35.07 -14.09 -0.30
CA ASP A 380 35.34 -15.23 0.58
C ASP A 380 34.15 -15.49 1.51
N THR A 381 33.90 -16.78 1.75
CA THR A 381 32.73 -17.25 2.47
C THR A 381 32.88 -16.92 3.96
N VAL A 382 32.01 -16.04 4.46
CA VAL A 382 31.87 -15.78 5.89
C VAL A 382 31.23 -17.00 6.56
N ARG A 383 30.15 -17.51 5.95
CA ARG A 383 29.47 -18.74 6.36
C ARG A 383 28.58 -19.29 5.24
N GLN A 384 28.39 -20.60 5.25
CA GLN A 384 27.31 -21.25 4.50
C GLN A 384 26.11 -21.40 5.43
N ILE A 385 25.02 -20.68 5.15
CA ILE A 385 23.83 -20.60 6.00
C ILE A 385 22.93 -21.82 5.76
N ILE A 386 22.76 -22.19 4.49
CA ILE A 386 21.95 -23.34 4.07
C ILE A 386 22.80 -24.18 3.12
N SER A 387 22.76 -25.50 3.28
CA SER A 387 23.49 -26.45 2.44
C SER A 387 22.57 -27.50 1.83
N GLY A 388 22.97 -28.04 0.68
CA GLY A 388 22.28 -29.18 0.05
C GLY A 388 20.97 -28.83 -0.66
N VAL A 389 20.73 -27.55 -0.97
CA VAL A 389 19.57 -27.09 -1.74
C VAL A 389 20.01 -26.27 -2.93
N ALA A 390 19.28 -26.37 -4.04
CA ALA A 390 19.48 -25.55 -5.21
C ALA A 390 18.84 -24.17 -5.00
N GLY A 391 19.62 -23.24 -4.45
CA GLY A 391 19.16 -21.88 -4.17
C GLY A 391 18.93 -21.08 -5.45
N ARG A 392 17.89 -20.25 -5.44
CA ARG A 392 17.49 -19.32 -6.51
C ARG A 392 17.47 -17.89 -5.95
N PHE A 393 16.49 -17.08 -6.32
CA PHE A 393 16.51 -15.66 -6.00
C PHE A 393 16.20 -15.39 -4.53
N ILE A 394 16.75 -14.27 -4.02
CA ILE A 394 16.50 -13.74 -2.68
C ILE A 394 15.75 -12.42 -2.83
N SER A 395 14.49 -12.35 -2.45
CA SER A 395 13.68 -11.13 -2.63
C SER A 395 13.26 -10.54 -1.29
N PRO A 396 13.30 -9.21 -1.11
CA PRO A 396 12.75 -8.60 0.08
C PRO A 396 11.24 -8.80 0.12
N PHE A 397 10.74 -9.22 1.27
CA PHE A 397 9.34 -9.14 1.64
C PHE A 397 9.24 -8.07 2.70
N ASP A 398 8.59 -6.97 2.37
CA ASP A 398 8.32 -5.94 3.36
C ASP A 398 6.87 -5.48 3.20
N ARG A 399 5.97 -5.80 4.12
CA ARG A 399 4.61 -5.24 4.04
C ARG A 399 4.55 -3.76 4.37
N SER A 400 5.66 -3.20 4.86
CA SER A 400 5.81 -1.77 4.91
C SER A 400 5.98 -1.22 3.48
N ILE A 401 6.44 -1.92 2.44
CA ILE A 401 6.61 -1.31 1.10
C ILE A 401 5.35 -1.32 0.22
N ILE A 402 4.14 -1.53 0.74
CA ILE A 402 2.94 -1.32 -0.07
C ILE A 402 2.78 0.20 -0.25
N PRO A 403 2.97 0.78 -1.46
CA PRO A 403 2.76 2.20 -1.71
C PRO A 403 1.28 2.53 -1.47
N VAL A 404 0.93 3.82 -1.43
CA VAL A 404 -0.49 4.21 -1.38
C VAL A 404 -1.24 3.59 -2.56
N GLU A 405 -2.03 2.55 -2.30
CA GLU A 405 -2.73 1.81 -3.34
C GLU A 405 -4.06 2.50 -3.61
N LEU A 406 -4.09 3.32 -4.66
CA LEU A 406 -5.31 4.01 -5.07
C LEU A 406 -6.25 3.04 -5.81
N THR A 407 -7.32 2.61 -5.15
CA THR A 407 -8.28 1.63 -5.70
C THR A 407 -9.32 2.25 -6.62
N SER A 408 -9.57 3.55 -6.49
CA SER A 408 -10.45 4.28 -7.40
C SER A 408 -10.15 5.76 -7.36
N PHE A 409 -10.25 6.43 -8.51
CA PHE A 409 -10.35 7.87 -8.64
C PHE A 409 -11.41 8.19 -9.68
N SER A 410 -12.36 9.05 -9.35
CA SER A 410 -13.43 9.47 -10.25
C SER A 410 -13.77 10.94 -10.06
N ALA A 411 -14.31 11.53 -11.13
CA ALA A 411 -14.88 12.86 -11.14
C ALA A 411 -16.34 12.78 -11.58
N SER A 412 -17.21 13.50 -10.89
CA SER A 412 -18.63 13.61 -11.24
C SER A 412 -19.12 15.03 -11.03
N VAL A 413 -20.22 15.40 -11.70
CA VAL A 413 -20.86 16.71 -11.50
C VAL A 413 -21.97 16.55 -10.45
N LEU A 414 -21.86 17.30 -9.36
CA LEU A 414 -22.88 17.38 -8.31
C LEU A 414 -23.21 18.86 -8.06
N ASP A 415 -24.49 19.22 -8.19
CA ASP A 415 -24.99 20.59 -8.00
C ASP A 415 -24.22 21.67 -8.81
N GLY A 416 -23.79 21.32 -10.02
CA GLY A 416 -23.04 22.22 -10.91
C GLY A 416 -21.58 22.44 -10.50
N GLN A 417 -21.04 21.63 -9.59
CA GLN A 417 -19.64 21.60 -9.18
C GLN A 417 -19.03 20.24 -9.52
N VAL A 418 -17.71 20.18 -9.68
CA VAL A 418 -17.02 18.89 -9.81
C VAL A 418 -16.74 18.34 -8.43
N GLN A 419 -17.27 17.14 -8.18
CA GLN A 419 -16.86 16.32 -7.06
C GLN A 419 -15.83 15.30 -7.54
N LEU A 420 -14.68 15.31 -6.88
CA LEU A 420 -13.66 14.27 -7.01
C LEU A 420 -13.82 13.31 -5.84
N VAL A 421 -13.81 12.02 -6.11
CA VAL A 421 -13.86 10.96 -5.09
C VAL A 421 -12.76 9.96 -5.38
N TRP A 422 -12.03 9.58 -4.35
CA TRP A 422 -11.05 8.50 -4.46
C TRP A 422 -11.04 7.62 -3.23
N LYS A 423 -10.45 6.43 -3.41
CA LYS A 423 -10.25 5.46 -2.35
C LYS A 423 -8.83 4.95 -2.40
N THR A 424 -8.24 4.77 -1.24
CA THR A 424 -7.01 4.03 -1.03
C THR A 424 -7.34 2.68 -0.39
N ALA A 425 -6.70 1.60 -0.79
CA ALA A 425 -6.74 0.34 -0.05
C ALA A 425 -5.78 0.39 1.16
N THR A 426 -4.61 0.97 0.93
CA THR A 426 -3.56 1.18 1.93
C THR A 426 -2.86 2.51 1.67
N GLU A 427 -2.17 3.03 2.69
CA GLU A 427 -1.31 4.20 2.63
C GLU A 427 -0.06 3.97 3.46
N LYS A 428 1.09 4.46 2.99
CA LYS A 428 2.30 4.52 3.80
C LYS A 428 2.93 5.89 3.69
N ASN A 429 3.30 6.46 4.84
CA ASN A 429 3.96 7.75 4.94
C ASN A 429 3.22 8.86 4.17
N ASN A 430 1.94 8.68 3.86
CA ASN A 430 1.18 9.54 2.99
C ASN A 430 0.88 10.84 3.73
N SER A 431 1.55 11.92 3.33
CA SER A 431 1.23 13.26 3.79
C SER A 431 -0.13 13.70 3.24
N GLY A 432 -0.49 13.26 2.04
CA GLY A 432 -1.79 13.51 1.44
C GLY A 432 -1.76 13.65 -0.07
N PHE A 433 -2.86 14.18 -0.61
CA PHE A 433 -3.12 14.26 -2.04
C PHE A 433 -3.19 15.71 -2.46
N VAL A 434 -2.28 16.12 -3.35
CA VAL A 434 -2.40 17.37 -4.09
C VAL A 434 -3.37 17.12 -5.25
N ILE A 435 -4.43 17.93 -5.31
CA ILE A 435 -5.42 17.86 -6.38
C ILE A 435 -4.98 18.80 -7.49
N GLU A 436 -4.82 18.25 -8.68
CA GLU A 436 -4.42 19.00 -9.86
C GLU A 436 -5.50 18.96 -10.96
N ARG A 437 -5.69 20.10 -11.62
CA ARG A 437 -6.68 20.30 -12.69
C ARG A 437 -6.01 20.77 -13.97
N SER A 438 -6.53 20.35 -15.11
CA SER A 438 -6.14 20.83 -16.43
C SER A 438 -7.36 21.05 -17.32
N THR A 439 -7.28 22.04 -18.21
CA THR A 439 -8.28 22.30 -19.27
C THR A 439 -7.86 21.70 -20.62
N ASN A 440 -6.62 21.22 -20.74
CA ASN A 440 -6.03 20.73 -21.99
C ASN A 440 -5.33 19.37 -21.88
N ASN A 441 -5.35 18.75 -20.70
CA ASN A 441 -4.67 17.49 -20.39
C ASN A 441 -3.13 17.51 -20.57
N LEU A 442 -2.52 18.70 -20.56
CA LEU A 442 -1.08 18.90 -20.73
C LEU A 442 -0.48 19.73 -19.60
N SER A 443 -1.14 20.82 -19.23
CA SER A 443 -0.72 21.73 -18.16
C SER A 443 -1.66 21.62 -16.99
N TYR A 444 -1.11 21.25 -15.83
CA TYR A 444 -1.87 21.03 -14.60
C TYR A 444 -1.57 22.14 -13.58
N GLU A 445 -2.62 22.65 -12.96
CA GLU A 445 -2.53 23.58 -11.84
C GLU A 445 -3.00 22.90 -10.54
N ARG A 446 -2.34 23.23 -9.43
CA ARG A 446 -2.77 22.79 -8.10
C ARG A 446 -4.00 23.57 -7.66
N ILE A 447 -5.09 22.87 -7.34
CA ILE A 447 -6.35 23.47 -6.87
C ILE A 447 -6.71 23.11 -5.44
N GLY A 448 -6.02 22.12 -4.84
CA GLY A 448 -6.33 21.68 -3.49
C GLY A 448 -5.28 20.76 -2.88
N PHE A 449 -5.46 20.47 -1.60
CA PHE A 449 -4.75 19.42 -0.89
C PHE A 449 -5.70 18.77 0.12
N VAL A 450 -5.68 17.45 0.21
CA VAL A 450 -6.40 16.68 1.21
C VAL A 450 -5.39 15.86 1.98
N GLU A 451 -5.35 16.02 3.30
CA GLU A 451 -4.44 15.27 4.18
C GLU A 451 -4.71 13.77 4.07
N GLY A 452 -3.63 12.99 3.99
CA GLY A 452 -3.68 11.54 4.02
C GLY A 452 -3.70 11.01 5.45
N MET A 453 -3.87 9.70 5.60
CA MET A 453 -3.87 9.03 6.90
C MET A 453 -2.46 8.69 7.40
N GLY A 454 -1.40 9.14 6.71
CA GLY A 454 -0.03 8.74 7.00
C GLY A 454 0.20 7.28 6.59
N THR A 455 0.25 6.39 7.58
CA THR A 455 0.41 4.95 7.34
C THR A 455 -0.83 4.23 7.83
N THR A 456 -1.58 3.62 6.92
CA THR A 456 -2.77 2.81 7.21
C THR A 456 -2.88 1.64 6.25
N THR A 457 -3.31 0.49 6.73
CA THR A 457 -3.67 -0.66 5.88
C THR A 457 -5.18 -0.75 5.64
N GLN A 458 -5.94 0.23 6.14
CA GLN A 458 -7.39 0.29 5.97
C GLN A 458 -7.78 1.12 4.77
N THR A 459 -8.86 0.68 4.12
CA THR A 459 -9.45 1.43 3.02
C THR A 459 -9.95 2.79 3.49
N THR A 460 -9.43 3.85 2.89
CA THR A 460 -9.85 5.22 3.20
C THR A 460 -10.53 5.84 2.00
N SER A 461 -11.65 6.54 2.24
CA SER A 461 -12.39 7.26 1.20
C SER A 461 -12.24 8.75 1.37
N TYR A 462 -11.94 9.43 0.28
CA TYR A 462 -11.70 10.86 0.25
C TYR A 462 -12.62 11.54 -0.76
N SER A 463 -12.84 12.83 -0.55
CA SER A 463 -13.54 13.65 -1.55
C SER A 463 -13.01 15.09 -1.56
N PHE A 464 -13.12 15.72 -2.73
CA PHE A 464 -12.78 17.13 -2.92
C PHE A 464 -13.78 17.77 -3.88
N PHE A 465 -14.21 19.00 -3.57
CA PHE A 465 -15.09 19.79 -4.44
C PHE A 465 -14.31 20.91 -5.12
N ASP A 466 -14.23 20.88 -6.45
CA ASP A 466 -13.79 22.03 -7.23
C ASP A 466 -14.96 22.98 -7.48
N LYS A 467 -15.05 24.00 -6.64
CA LYS A 467 -16.08 25.05 -6.70
C LYS A 467 -15.75 26.15 -7.72
N SER A 468 -14.53 26.13 -8.27
CA SER A 468 -14.04 27.14 -9.21
C SER A 468 -14.20 26.72 -10.66
N ALA A 469 -14.45 25.43 -10.92
CA ALA A 469 -14.73 24.93 -12.25
C ALA A 469 -16.01 25.59 -12.81
N LEU A 470 -15.88 26.20 -13.98
CA LEU A 470 -17.00 26.73 -14.75
C LEU A 470 -17.45 25.68 -15.78
N SER A 471 -18.48 25.97 -16.57
CA SER A 471 -18.90 25.12 -17.68
C SER A 471 -17.73 24.76 -18.61
N GLY A 472 -17.58 23.48 -18.94
CA GLY A 472 -16.55 23.00 -19.86
C GLY A 472 -15.95 21.68 -19.42
N LYS A 473 -15.03 21.18 -20.25
CA LYS A 473 -14.32 19.92 -20.03
C LYS A 473 -13.04 20.15 -19.22
N TYR A 474 -12.84 19.32 -18.20
CA TYR A 474 -11.66 19.35 -17.34
C TYR A 474 -11.10 17.95 -17.15
N TYR A 475 -9.81 17.93 -16.86
CA TYR A 475 -9.01 16.75 -16.55
C TYR A 475 -8.45 16.90 -15.15
N TYR A 476 -8.57 15.88 -14.33
CA TYR A 476 -8.07 15.88 -12.96
C TYR A 476 -7.09 14.73 -12.76
N ARG A 477 -6.10 14.95 -11.90
CA ARG A 477 -5.21 13.92 -11.38
C ARG A 477 -4.88 14.23 -9.92
N LEU A 478 -4.55 13.18 -9.18
CA LEU A 478 -4.00 13.30 -7.84
C LEU A 478 -2.49 13.17 -7.93
N LYS A 479 -1.79 14.00 -7.16
CA LYS A 479 -0.38 13.81 -6.84
C LYS A 479 -0.32 13.43 -5.37
N GLN A 480 -0.17 12.15 -5.10
CA GLN A 480 0.01 11.59 -3.77
C GLN A 480 1.42 11.93 -3.29
N VAL A 481 1.57 12.46 -2.08
CA VAL A 481 2.84 12.97 -1.54
C VAL A 481 3.12 12.33 -0.20
N ASP A 482 4.34 11.85 -0.01
CA ASP A 482 4.82 11.28 1.25
C ASP A 482 5.41 12.37 2.18
N TYR A 483 5.52 12.08 3.48
CA TYR A 483 6.18 12.97 4.45
C TYR A 483 7.65 13.28 4.13
N ASN A 484 8.32 12.41 3.36
CA ASN A 484 9.70 12.62 2.89
C ASN A 484 9.77 13.44 1.58
N GLY A 485 8.63 13.83 1.02
CA GLY A 485 8.53 14.58 -0.23
C GLY A 485 8.52 13.74 -1.52
N ALA A 486 8.62 12.41 -1.43
CA ALA A 486 8.37 11.53 -2.57
C ALA A 486 6.92 11.67 -3.04
N PHE A 487 6.65 11.40 -4.33
CA PHE A 487 5.29 11.51 -4.86
C PHE A 487 5.02 10.57 -6.02
N GLU A 488 3.74 10.24 -6.20
CA GLU A 488 3.21 9.47 -7.33
C GLU A 488 1.95 10.15 -7.88
N TYR A 489 1.70 10.02 -9.19
CA TYR A 489 0.48 10.53 -9.82
C TYR A 489 -0.54 9.41 -10.05
N SER A 490 -1.82 9.70 -9.81
CA SER A 490 -2.91 8.82 -10.24
C SER A 490 -3.09 8.82 -11.76
N ASN A 491 -3.97 7.94 -12.24
CA ASN A 491 -4.58 8.10 -13.57
C ASN A 491 -5.31 9.45 -13.68
N VAL A 492 -5.48 9.92 -14.92
CA VAL A 492 -6.26 11.13 -15.22
C VAL A 492 -7.73 10.75 -15.37
N VAL A 493 -8.62 11.55 -14.78
CA VAL A 493 -10.07 11.44 -14.97
C VAL A 493 -10.60 12.69 -15.67
N GLU A 494 -11.57 12.49 -16.56
CA GLU A 494 -12.21 13.57 -17.32
C GLU A 494 -13.62 13.82 -16.77
N VAL A 495 -14.04 15.09 -16.74
CA VAL A 495 -15.41 15.48 -16.46
C VAL A 495 -15.79 16.69 -17.31
N ASP A 496 -17.04 16.75 -17.74
CA ASP A 496 -17.62 17.89 -18.45
C ASP A 496 -18.74 18.50 -17.60
N LEU A 497 -18.56 19.75 -17.15
CA LEU A 497 -19.60 20.47 -16.40
C LEU A 497 -20.78 20.92 -17.26
N GLY A 498 -20.82 20.53 -18.54
CA GLY A 498 -21.92 20.82 -19.43
C GLY A 498 -22.22 22.31 -19.56
N ILE A 499 -23.30 22.61 -20.28
CA ILE A 499 -23.79 23.97 -20.41
C ILE A 499 -24.86 24.20 -19.32
N PRO A 500 -24.83 25.32 -18.59
CA PRO A 500 -25.86 25.66 -17.62
C PRO A 500 -27.25 25.62 -18.25
N GLN A 501 -28.23 25.00 -17.59
CA GLN A 501 -29.59 24.82 -18.16
C GLN A 501 -30.43 26.12 -18.14
N LYS A 502 -30.02 27.12 -17.34
CA LYS A 502 -30.74 28.39 -17.21
C LYS A 502 -29.80 29.59 -17.21
N PHE A 503 -30.35 30.73 -17.64
CA PHE A 503 -29.75 32.03 -17.35
C PHE A 503 -29.89 32.35 -15.86
N GLU A 504 -28.80 32.75 -15.22
CA GLU A 504 -28.82 33.10 -13.80
C GLU A 504 -27.78 34.17 -13.47
N LEU A 505 -28.15 35.15 -12.64
CA LEU A 505 -27.23 36.12 -12.05
C LEU A 505 -27.10 35.85 -10.56
N MET A 506 -25.90 35.51 -10.11
CA MET A 506 -25.63 35.21 -8.71
C MET A 506 -25.40 36.48 -7.88
N GLN A 507 -25.51 36.34 -6.56
CA GLN A 507 -25.11 37.37 -5.63
C GLN A 507 -23.58 37.54 -5.68
N ASN A 508 -23.09 38.77 -5.78
CA ASN A 508 -21.67 39.07 -5.79
C ASN A 508 -21.01 38.64 -4.45
N TYR A 509 -19.75 38.21 -4.50
CA TYR A 509 -19.00 37.83 -3.31
C TYR A 509 -17.58 38.41 -3.32
N PRO A 510 -17.12 39.03 -2.20
CA PRO A 510 -17.89 39.30 -0.97
C PRO A 510 -19.00 40.35 -1.19
N ASN A 511 -19.99 40.38 -0.30
CA ASN A 511 -21.00 41.45 -0.20
C ASN A 511 -21.45 41.60 1.28
N PRO A 512 -21.13 42.70 1.99
CA PRO A 512 -20.42 43.88 1.50
C PRO A 512 -18.99 43.61 1.02
N PHE A 513 -18.44 44.47 0.17
CA PHE A 513 -17.08 44.32 -0.37
C PHE A 513 -16.24 45.59 -0.23
N ASN A 514 -14.91 45.42 -0.30
CA ASN A 514 -13.91 46.49 -0.24
C ASN A 514 -12.59 46.08 -0.90
N PRO A 515 -12.06 46.79 -1.91
CA PRO A 515 -12.79 47.55 -2.92
C PRO A 515 -13.24 46.64 -4.08
N SER A 516 -12.94 45.34 -4.03
CA SER A 516 -13.22 44.39 -5.13
C SER A 516 -14.21 43.30 -4.77
N THR A 517 -15.03 42.89 -5.74
CA THR A 517 -15.97 41.77 -5.63
C THR A 517 -16.05 41.01 -6.95
N VAL A 518 -16.46 39.74 -6.91
CA VAL A 518 -16.68 38.91 -8.09
C VAL A 518 -18.17 38.76 -8.33
N ILE A 519 -18.60 38.98 -9.57
CA ILE A 519 -19.96 38.76 -10.05
C ILE A 519 -19.95 37.53 -10.95
N THR A 520 -20.76 36.53 -10.60
CA THR A 520 -20.89 35.28 -11.37
C THR A 520 -22.26 35.20 -12.03
N TYR A 521 -22.30 34.73 -13.28
CA TYR A 521 -23.54 34.48 -14.00
C TYR A 521 -23.42 33.29 -14.95
N THR A 522 -24.56 32.74 -15.34
CA THR A 522 -24.65 31.61 -16.28
C THR A 522 -25.52 31.98 -17.48
N LEU A 523 -25.18 31.42 -18.64
CA LEU A 523 -25.88 31.56 -19.90
C LEU A 523 -26.25 30.16 -20.39
N SER A 524 -27.55 29.91 -20.65
CA SER A 524 -27.99 28.63 -21.19
C SER A 524 -27.97 28.55 -22.72
N ALA A 525 -27.71 29.67 -23.39
CA ALA A 525 -27.52 29.76 -24.83
C ALA A 525 -26.55 30.90 -25.17
N ASN A 526 -25.91 30.80 -26.34
CA ASN A 526 -25.07 31.87 -26.87
C ASN A 526 -25.88 33.17 -26.96
N SER A 527 -25.40 34.24 -26.34
CA SER A 527 -26.17 35.48 -26.17
C SER A 527 -25.30 36.71 -26.29
N LEU A 528 -25.87 37.83 -26.74
CA LEU A 528 -25.29 39.14 -26.49
C LEU A 528 -25.51 39.49 -25.01
N VAL A 529 -24.42 39.63 -24.25
CA VAL A 529 -24.46 39.86 -22.81
C VAL A 529 -24.06 41.28 -22.47
N THR A 530 -24.89 41.92 -21.66
CA THR A 530 -24.59 43.20 -21.01
C THR A 530 -24.63 43.05 -19.51
N LEU A 531 -23.52 43.33 -18.82
CA LEU A 531 -23.46 43.40 -17.36
C LEU A 531 -23.05 44.81 -16.96
N LYS A 532 -23.96 45.56 -16.34
CA LYS A 532 -23.77 46.96 -15.97
C LYS A 532 -24.03 47.19 -14.50
N VAL A 533 -23.37 48.19 -13.93
CA VAL A 533 -23.48 48.63 -12.53
C VAL A 533 -24.16 49.99 -12.50
N TYR A 534 -25.08 50.20 -11.57
CA TYR A 534 -25.87 51.40 -11.38
C TYR A 534 -25.83 51.88 -9.92
N ASP A 535 -25.96 53.19 -9.72
CA ASP A 535 -26.16 53.80 -8.40
C ASP A 535 -27.63 53.71 -7.94
N VAL A 536 -27.92 54.22 -6.75
CA VAL A 536 -29.30 54.25 -6.19
C VAL A 536 -30.28 55.14 -6.96
N LEU A 537 -29.78 56.04 -7.81
CA LEU A 537 -30.59 56.91 -8.67
C LEU A 537 -30.82 56.29 -10.05
N GLY A 538 -30.20 55.13 -10.35
CA GLY A 538 -30.28 54.44 -11.62
C GLY A 538 -29.28 54.93 -12.67
N ASN A 539 -28.30 55.76 -12.30
CA ASN A 539 -27.26 56.17 -13.23
C ASN A 539 -26.30 55.00 -13.47
N GLU A 540 -25.91 54.77 -14.73
CA GLU A 540 -24.89 53.79 -15.07
C GLU A 540 -23.52 54.27 -14.58
N VAL A 541 -22.88 53.45 -13.75
CA VAL A 541 -21.59 53.74 -13.11
C VAL A 541 -20.46 52.99 -13.82
N SER A 542 -20.73 51.79 -14.32
CA SER A 542 -19.74 50.97 -15.03
C SER A 542 -20.41 49.93 -15.92
N ALA A 543 -19.87 49.70 -17.13
CA ALA A 543 -20.19 48.55 -17.95
C ALA A 543 -19.07 47.51 -17.84
N LEU A 544 -19.38 46.35 -17.25
CA LEU A 544 -18.42 45.28 -16.99
C LEU A 544 -18.32 44.29 -18.16
N VAL A 545 -19.43 44.07 -18.87
CA VAL A 545 -19.51 43.20 -20.05
C VAL A 545 -20.45 43.85 -21.06
N ASN A 546 -20.07 43.84 -22.34
CA ASN A 546 -20.94 44.23 -23.45
C ASN A 546 -20.47 43.52 -24.74
N GLN A 547 -20.69 42.20 -24.81
CA GLN A 547 -20.19 41.39 -25.92
C GLN A 547 -20.99 40.10 -26.09
N PHE A 548 -20.85 39.48 -27.25
CA PHE A 548 -21.39 38.13 -27.48
C PHE A 548 -20.57 37.10 -26.70
N GLN A 549 -21.26 36.24 -25.94
CA GLN A 549 -20.65 35.16 -25.17
C GLN A 549 -21.34 33.83 -25.50
N PRO A 550 -20.58 32.75 -25.70
CA PRO A 550 -21.13 31.40 -25.80
C PRO A 550 -21.95 30.99 -24.56
N ALA A 551 -22.74 29.92 -24.66
CA ALA A 551 -23.39 29.34 -23.50
C ALA A 551 -22.34 28.84 -22.50
N GLY A 552 -22.52 29.14 -21.22
CA GLY A 552 -21.52 28.82 -20.19
C GLY A 552 -21.65 29.65 -18.92
N SER A 553 -20.75 29.41 -17.97
CA SER A 553 -20.63 30.15 -16.71
C SER A 553 -19.49 31.16 -16.80
N TYR A 554 -19.70 32.35 -16.27
CA TYR A 554 -18.78 33.48 -16.37
C TYR A 554 -18.58 34.16 -15.02
N GLN A 555 -17.38 34.68 -14.79
CA GLN A 555 -17.02 35.51 -13.65
C GLN A 555 -16.40 36.81 -14.12
N VAL A 556 -16.80 37.91 -13.49
CA VAL A 556 -16.24 39.24 -13.75
C VAL A 556 -15.95 39.93 -12.44
N THR A 557 -14.73 40.43 -12.31
CA THR A 557 -14.28 41.20 -11.15
C THR A 557 -14.64 42.67 -11.32
N LEU A 558 -15.36 43.24 -10.35
CA LEU A 558 -15.54 44.68 -10.21
C LEU A 558 -14.48 45.21 -9.23
N ASN A 559 -13.70 46.20 -9.67
CA ASN A 559 -12.86 47.01 -8.78
C ASN A 559 -13.50 48.39 -8.59
N ALA A 560 -13.95 48.67 -7.37
CA ALA A 560 -14.70 49.87 -7.03
C ALA A 560 -13.85 50.95 -6.32
N ASN A 561 -12.53 50.96 -6.53
CA ASN A 561 -11.62 51.97 -5.95
C ASN A 561 -12.12 53.41 -6.15
N ASN A 562 -12.73 53.69 -7.31
CA ASN A 562 -13.21 55.01 -7.69
C ASN A 562 -14.67 55.29 -7.32
N LEU A 563 -15.35 54.37 -6.62
CA LEU A 563 -16.75 54.51 -6.23
C LEU A 563 -16.87 54.94 -4.76
N ALA A 564 -17.91 55.71 -4.42
CA ALA A 564 -18.19 56.08 -3.03
C ALA A 564 -18.85 54.93 -2.27
N ASP A 565 -18.71 54.90 -0.95
CA ASP A 565 -19.41 53.91 -0.12
C ASP A 565 -20.91 54.00 -0.30
N GLY A 566 -21.58 52.84 -0.32
CA GLY A 566 -23.02 52.81 -0.47
C GLY A 566 -23.55 51.59 -1.19
N VAL A 567 -24.82 51.71 -1.58
CA VAL A 567 -25.57 50.66 -2.26
C VAL A 567 -25.48 50.86 -3.76
N TYR A 568 -25.17 49.78 -4.47
CA TYR A 568 -25.15 49.73 -5.92
C TYR A 568 -26.01 48.56 -6.40
N PHE A 569 -26.42 48.62 -7.65
CA PHE A 569 -27.12 47.55 -8.34
C PHE A 569 -26.33 47.09 -9.54
N TYR A 570 -26.36 45.81 -9.85
CA TYR A 570 -25.80 45.30 -11.09
C TYR A 570 -26.86 44.49 -11.83
N THR A 571 -26.95 44.73 -13.13
CA THR A 571 -27.96 44.15 -14.01
C THR A 571 -27.29 43.39 -15.13
N LEU A 572 -27.64 42.11 -15.23
CA LEU A 572 -27.32 41.26 -16.38
C LEU A 572 -28.49 41.29 -17.34
N THR A 573 -28.23 41.61 -18.61
CA THR A 573 -29.20 41.62 -19.70
C THR A 573 -28.68 40.78 -20.86
N THR A 574 -29.54 39.88 -21.33
CA THR A 574 -29.43 39.15 -22.60
C THR A 574 -30.72 39.32 -23.39
N ASP A 575 -30.79 38.75 -24.59
CA ASP A 575 -31.97 38.85 -25.47
C ASP A 575 -33.27 38.39 -24.79
N ASN A 576 -33.20 37.39 -23.91
CA ASN A 576 -34.37 36.75 -23.28
C ASN A 576 -34.34 36.75 -21.74
N PHE A 577 -33.32 37.34 -21.11
CA PHE A 577 -33.16 37.33 -19.65
C PHE A 577 -32.69 38.68 -19.15
N THR A 578 -33.31 39.18 -18.08
CA THR A 578 -32.81 40.34 -17.33
C THR A 578 -32.92 40.06 -15.85
N SER A 579 -31.84 40.27 -15.11
CA SER A 579 -31.81 40.11 -13.66
C SER A 579 -30.97 41.19 -13.02
N THR A 580 -31.43 41.71 -11.88
CA THR A 580 -30.74 42.75 -11.11
C THR A 580 -30.52 42.29 -9.68
N LYS A 581 -29.36 42.59 -9.14
CA LYS A 581 -28.97 42.27 -7.76
C LYS A 581 -28.36 43.49 -7.09
N LYS A 582 -28.44 43.53 -5.76
CA LYS A 582 -27.94 44.63 -4.92
C LYS A 582 -26.57 44.25 -4.34
N MET A 583 -25.63 45.18 -4.34
CA MET A 583 -24.33 45.06 -3.67
C MET A 583 -24.05 46.27 -2.78
N ILE A 584 -23.21 46.08 -1.77
CA ILE A 584 -22.87 47.11 -0.77
C ILE A 584 -21.35 47.27 -0.78
N LEU A 585 -20.88 48.47 -1.08
CA LEU A 585 -19.47 48.87 -0.96
C LEU A 585 -19.25 49.55 0.40
N LEU A 586 -18.26 49.06 1.15
CA LEU A 586 -17.85 49.61 2.46
C LEU A 586 -16.33 49.79 2.47
N LYS A 587 -15.83 51.02 2.33
CA LYS A 587 -14.40 51.33 2.43
C LYS A 587 -13.86 51.33 3.85
#